data_AF-O46024-F1
#
_entry.id   AF-O46024-F1
#
_cell.length_a   1.000
_cell.length_b   1.000
_cell.length_c   1.000
_cell.angle_alpha   90.00
_cell.angle_beta   90.00
_cell.angle_gamma   90.00
#
_symmetry.space_group_name_H-M   'P 1'
#
loop_
_entity.id
_entity.type
_entity.pdbx_description
1 polymer ?
#
loop_
_entity_poly.entity_id
_entity_poly.type
_entity_poly.pdbx_seq_one_letter_code
_entity_poly.pdbx_strand_id
1 'polypeptide(L)'
;MEISGPLTDALIYYLTVILVCEGARHVADHLFDKKGSVHRFIIEFLGTLQVTTTIYENAVIDIYLGRQAFAITLFSTGLIFALCNRTAFCSPLAPIEQYLFGKLRLGELLQTLAAQFTAGYFAFSFARTIWLRAYSTTDAHSYVMGLMESCGFNHPYPIYYHLAIELIGTFIVRHVLTRATSEARDSRVRFVFPALFMAAVFTGTVTFVGDQALDPLVASTLFFGCRGLNFENYMLVYWIAPTIGWMASAYWDSTGEESSKKKAAKEKKAEKKRAKKNE
;
A
#
# COMPACT_ATOMS: atom_id res chain seq x y z
N MET A 1 25.74 3.77 22.94
CA MET A 1 25.33 2.36 23.10
C MET A 1 23.81 2.17 22.99
N GLU A 2 23.02 3.22 22.70
CA GLU A 2 21.55 3.18 22.82
C GLU A 2 20.81 2.77 21.53
N ILE A 3 21.43 2.87 20.35
CA ILE A 3 20.80 2.56 19.05
C ILE A 3 20.39 1.08 18.94
N SER A 4 21.11 0.17 19.61
CA SER A 4 20.85 -1.26 19.51
C SER A 4 19.51 -1.68 20.11
N GLY A 5 19.00 -0.97 21.11
CA GLY A 5 17.72 -1.28 21.74
C GLY A 5 16.56 -1.16 20.75
N PRO A 6 16.24 0.06 20.26
CA PRO A 6 15.12 0.28 19.35
C PRO A 6 15.21 -0.54 18.07
N LEU A 7 16.42 -0.75 17.53
CA LEU A 7 16.59 -1.58 16.33
C LEU A 7 16.30 -3.06 16.59
N THR A 8 16.72 -3.58 17.75
CA THR A 8 16.44 -4.98 18.14
C THR A 8 14.96 -5.16 18.38
N ASP A 9 14.32 -4.24 19.08
CA ASP A 9 12.88 -4.27 19.34
C ASP A 9 12.10 -4.27 18.02
N ALA A 10 12.42 -3.35 17.11
CA ALA A 10 11.77 -3.29 15.81
C ALA A 10 12.00 -4.55 14.97
N LEU A 11 13.21 -5.13 14.98
CA LEU A 11 13.46 -6.38 14.28
C LEU A 11 12.57 -7.51 14.82
N ILE A 12 12.46 -7.64 16.15
CA ILE A 12 11.56 -8.62 16.79
C ILE A 12 10.10 -8.33 16.40
N TYR A 13 9.71 -7.06 16.32
CA TYR A 13 8.35 -6.65 15.99
C TYR A 13 8.00 -7.08 14.56
N TYR A 14 8.83 -6.69 13.58
CA TYR A 14 8.60 -7.04 12.17
C TYR A 14 8.59 -8.55 11.97
N LEU A 15 9.54 -9.27 12.57
CA LEU A 15 9.58 -10.73 12.48
C LEU A 15 8.34 -11.36 13.10
N THR A 16 7.88 -10.88 14.25
CA THR A 16 6.65 -11.38 14.89
C THR A 16 5.45 -11.20 13.97
N VAL A 17 5.24 -10.00 13.43
CA VAL A 17 4.12 -9.71 12.52
C VAL A 17 4.18 -10.59 11.26
N ILE A 18 5.35 -10.70 10.63
CA ILE A 18 5.55 -11.49 9.42
C ILE A 18 5.32 -12.98 9.70
N LEU A 19 5.89 -13.53 10.76
CA LEU A 19 5.79 -14.96 11.09
C LEU A 19 4.36 -15.36 11.48
N VAL A 20 3.66 -14.51 12.25
CA VAL A 20 2.25 -14.76 12.60
C VAL A 20 1.37 -14.73 11.35
N CYS A 21 1.54 -13.73 10.48
CA CYS A 21 0.75 -13.62 9.26
C CYS A 21 1.07 -14.76 8.26
N GLU A 22 2.34 -15.12 8.08
CA GLU A 22 2.72 -16.23 7.20
C GLU A 22 2.27 -17.58 7.75
N GLY A 23 2.40 -17.81 9.06
CA GLY A 23 1.86 -19.00 9.71
C GLY A 23 0.35 -19.12 9.52
N ALA A 24 -0.40 -18.02 9.71
CA ALA A 24 -1.84 -17.99 9.47
C ALA A 24 -2.20 -18.21 7.99
N ARG A 25 -1.41 -17.69 7.04
CA ARG A 25 -1.59 -17.96 5.60
C ARG A 25 -1.39 -19.44 5.29
N HIS A 26 -0.37 -20.08 5.84
CA HIS A 26 -0.15 -21.52 5.68
C HIS A 26 -1.32 -22.33 6.23
N VAL A 27 -1.81 -21.99 7.42
CA VAL A 27 -3.00 -22.66 7.99
C VAL A 27 -4.21 -22.46 7.08
N ALA A 28 -4.44 -21.25 6.57
CA ALA A 28 -5.56 -20.96 5.66
C ALA A 28 -5.47 -21.76 4.35
N ASP A 29 -4.26 -21.90 3.78
CA ASP A 29 -4.00 -22.71 2.59
C ASP A 29 -4.32 -24.21 2.77
N HIS A 30 -4.26 -24.70 4.01
CA HIS A 30 -4.57 -26.09 4.36
C HIS A 30 -6.05 -26.29 4.72
N LEU A 31 -6.72 -25.27 5.27
CA LEU A 31 -8.09 -25.39 5.75
C LEU A 31 -9.16 -24.99 4.73
N PHE A 32 -8.85 -24.10 3.79
CA PHE A 32 -9.83 -23.53 2.87
C PHE A 32 -9.48 -23.77 1.40
N ASP A 33 -10.48 -23.87 0.54
CA ASP A 33 -10.28 -23.94 -0.90
C ASP A 33 -9.61 -22.65 -1.41
N LYS A 34 -8.44 -22.79 -2.04
CA LYS A 34 -7.64 -21.69 -2.61
C LYS A 34 -8.36 -20.88 -3.69
N LYS A 35 -9.44 -21.42 -4.27
CA LYS A 35 -10.30 -20.71 -5.23
C LYS A 35 -11.56 -20.13 -4.59
N GLY A 36 -11.82 -20.44 -3.32
CA GLY A 36 -12.99 -20.01 -2.58
C GLY A 36 -12.92 -18.55 -2.14
N SER A 37 -14.10 -17.95 -1.95
CA SER A 37 -14.22 -16.60 -1.40
C SER A 37 -13.60 -16.50 0.00
N VAL A 38 -13.81 -17.47 0.88
CA VAL A 38 -13.28 -17.46 2.26
C VAL A 38 -11.75 -17.36 2.26
N HIS A 39 -11.07 -18.19 1.46
CA HIS A 39 -9.61 -18.16 1.35
C HIS A 39 -9.13 -16.79 0.86
N ARG A 40 -9.72 -16.27 -0.21
CA ARG A 40 -9.40 -14.93 -0.73
C ARG A 40 -9.57 -13.83 0.33
N PHE A 41 -10.65 -13.87 1.11
CA PHE A 41 -10.87 -12.92 2.20
C PHE A 41 -9.73 -13.00 3.22
N ILE A 42 -9.37 -14.21 3.65
CA ILE A 42 -8.31 -14.42 4.65
C ILE A 42 -6.95 -13.96 4.13
N ILE A 43 -6.60 -14.29 2.88
CA ILE A 43 -5.33 -13.86 2.30
C ILE A 43 -5.24 -12.33 2.21
N GLU A 44 -6.33 -11.68 1.76
CA GLU A 44 -6.38 -10.22 1.74
C GLU A 44 -6.27 -9.64 3.15
N PHE A 45 -7.06 -10.15 4.10
CA PHE A 45 -7.04 -9.71 5.50
C PHE A 45 -5.63 -9.83 6.10
N LEU A 46 -4.96 -10.97 5.95
CA LEU A 46 -3.63 -11.20 6.51
C LEU A 46 -2.56 -10.35 5.81
N GLY A 47 -2.64 -10.21 4.49
CA GLY A 47 -1.72 -9.34 3.74
C GLY A 47 -1.86 -7.88 4.15
N THR A 48 -3.09 -7.39 4.26
CA THR A 48 -3.36 -6.04 4.76
C THR A 48 -2.91 -5.87 6.20
N LEU A 49 -3.29 -6.79 7.09
CA LEU A 49 -2.98 -6.70 8.52
C LEU A 49 -1.47 -6.65 8.73
N GLN A 50 -0.71 -7.47 7.99
CA GLN A 50 0.75 -7.44 8.02
C GLN A 50 1.26 -6.04 7.66
N VAL A 51 0.82 -5.47 6.55
CA VAL A 51 1.26 -4.14 6.10
C VAL A 51 0.87 -3.07 7.12
N THR A 52 -0.42 -2.96 7.48
CA THR A 52 -0.93 -1.89 8.33
C THR A 52 -0.38 -1.96 9.76
N THR A 53 -0.17 -3.16 10.30
CA THR A 53 0.44 -3.33 11.63
C THR A 53 1.89 -2.86 11.66
N THR A 54 2.66 -3.04 10.58
CA THR A 54 4.06 -2.57 10.53
C THR A 54 4.21 -1.05 10.50
N ILE A 55 3.17 -0.32 10.13
CA ILE A 55 3.21 1.15 10.03
C ILE A 55 3.44 1.79 11.40
N TYR A 56 2.88 1.21 12.47
CA TYR A 56 3.06 1.71 13.82
C TYR A 56 4.52 1.61 14.29
N GLU A 57 5.21 0.51 13.97
CA GLU A 57 6.63 0.36 14.28
C GLU A 57 7.51 1.26 13.41
N ASN A 58 7.11 1.51 12.16
CA ASN A 58 7.80 2.48 11.32
C ASN A 58 7.81 3.88 11.95
N ALA A 59 6.76 4.26 12.70
CA ALA A 59 6.74 5.53 13.44
C ALA A 59 7.76 5.56 14.58
N VAL A 60 7.95 4.45 15.30
CA VAL A 60 8.99 4.31 16.33
C VAL A 60 10.38 4.48 15.69
N ILE A 61 10.63 3.78 14.59
CA ILE A 61 11.90 3.89 13.84
C ILE A 61 12.17 5.33 13.41
N ASP A 62 11.17 6.02 12.86
CA ASP A 62 11.33 7.39 12.38
C ASP A 62 11.68 8.36 13.51
N ILE A 63 10.97 8.28 14.64
CA ILE A 63 11.15 9.18 15.78
C ILE A 63 12.50 8.95 16.47
N TYR A 64 12.92 7.69 16.64
CA TYR A 64 14.08 7.35 17.48
C TYR A 64 15.37 7.04 16.70
N LEU A 65 15.28 6.50 15.49
CA LEU A 65 16.42 6.17 14.64
C LEU A 65 16.58 7.13 13.46
N GLY A 66 15.57 7.95 13.20
CA GLY A 66 15.60 9.00 12.20
C GLY A 66 15.22 8.55 10.80
N ARG A 67 15.06 9.56 9.93
CA ARG A 67 14.51 9.43 8.57
C ARG A 67 15.25 8.43 7.67
N GLN A 68 16.57 8.31 7.83
CA GLN A 68 17.37 7.37 7.04
C GLN A 68 17.06 5.91 7.43
N ALA A 69 16.95 5.62 8.73
CA ALA A 69 16.56 4.31 9.21
C ALA A 69 15.13 3.95 8.78
N PHE A 70 14.22 4.93 8.84
CA PHE A 70 12.86 4.78 8.30
C PHE A 70 12.86 4.40 6.82
N ALA A 71 13.64 5.09 5.98
CA ALA A 71 13.74 4.79 4.56
C ALA A 71 14.27 3.38 4.27
N ILE A 72 15.34 2.97 4.98
CA ILE A 72 15.91 1.63 4.86
C ILE A 72 14.91 0.57 5.32
N THR A 73 14.15 0.86 6.38
CA THR A 73 13.10 -0.03 6.89
C THR A 73 11.99 -0.22 5.87
N LEU A 74 11.46 0.86 5.30
CA LEU A 74 10.44 0.80 4.24
C LEU A 74 10.93 0.03 3.01
N PHE A 75 12.18 0.23 2.61
CA PHE A 75 12.75 -0.51 1.48
C PHE A 75 12.83 -2.01 1.80
N SER A 76 13.32 -2.36 2.99
CA SER A 76 13.48 -3.74 3.43
C SER A 76 12.14 -4.46 3.59
N THR A 77 11.16 -3.83 4.24
CA THR A 77 9.81 -4.38 4.38
C THR A 77 9.09 -4.44 3.04
N GLY A 78 9.30 -3.46 2.15
CA GLY A 78 8.78 -3.49 0.78
C GLY A 78 9.26 -4.71 -0.02
N LEU A 79 10.54 -5.07 0.08
CA LEU A 79 11.08 -6.28 -0.52
C LEU A 79 10.45 -7.55 0.08
N ILE A 80 10.34 -7.61 1.41
CA ILE A 80 9.75 -8.77 2.10
C ILE A 80 8.27 -8.91 1.72
N PHE A 81 7.52 -7.82 1.70
CA PHE A 81 6.11 -7.83 1.36
C PHE A 81 5.85 -8.23 -0.09
N ALA A 82 6.75 -7.87 -1.01
CA ALA A 82 6.69 -8.35 -2.39
C ALA A 82 6.82 -9.89 -2.49
N LEU A 83 7.50 -10.53 -1.53
CA LEU A 83 7.65 -11.99 -1.45
C LEU A 83 6.51 -12.65 -0.65
N CYS A 84 6.04 -12.00 0.41
CA CYS A 84 5.11 -12.59 1.38
C CYS A 84 3.63 -12.33 1.07
N ASN A 85 3.26 -11.17 0.51
CA ASN A 85 1.84 -10.78 0.37
C ASN A 85 1.08 -11.56 -0.71
N ARG A 86 1.76 -12.45 -1.47
CA ARG A 86 1.16 -13.37 -2.44
C ARG A 86 0.24 -12.63 -3.42
N THR A 87 -1.07 -12.83 -3.31
CA THR A 87 -2.10 -12.25 -4.17
C THR A 87 -2.94 -11.17 -3.48
N ALA A 88 -2.60 -10.80 -2.25
CA ALA A 88 -3.29 -9.73 -1.53
C ALA A 88 -2.97 -8.37 -2.18
N PHE A 89 -3.97 -7.50 -2.30
CA PHE A 89 -3.79 -6.16 -2.83
C PHE A 89 -3.20 -5.21 -1.79
N CYS A 90 -3.61 -5.35 -0.53
CA CYS A 90 -3.21 -4.51 0.60
C CYS A 90 -3.53 -3.02 0.47
N SER A 91 -4.21 -2.62 -0.60
CA SER A 91 -4.62 -1.26 -0.93
C SER A 91 -5.96 -1.29 -1.66
N PRO A 92 -6.88 -0.34 -1.43
CA PRO A 92 -8.17 -0.31 -2.10
C PRO A 92 -8.08 0.19 -3.54
N LEU A 93 -7.03 0.92 -3.90
CA LEU A 93 -6.90 1.56 -5.22
C LEU A 93 -6.86 0.56 -6.37
N ALA A 94 -6.05 -0.51 -6.24
CA ALA A 94 -5.93 -1.53 -7.28
C ALA A 94 -7.22 -2.36 -7.47
N PRO A 95 -7.92 -2.85 -6.43
CA PRO A 95 -9.24 -3.47 -6.56
C PRO A 95 -10.29 -2.56 -7.21
N ILE A 96 -10.32 -1.27 -6.84
CA ILE A 96 -11.23 -0.28 -7.44
C ILE A 96 -10.93 -0.14 -8.93
N GLU A 97 -9.64 -0.03 -9.31
CA GLU A 97 -9.22 -0.02 -10.71
C GLU A 97 -9.72 -1.28 -11.42
N GLN A 98 -9.46 -2.46 -10.87
CA GLN A 98 -9.86 -3.71 -11.51
C GLN A 98 -11.38 -3.80 -11.69
N TYR A 99 -12.17 -3.31 -10.74
CA TYR A 99 -13.63 -3.24 -10.88
C TYR A 99 -14.05 -2.28 -11.99
N LEU A 100 -13.52 -1.05 -12.01
CA LEU A 100 -13.88 -0.04 -13.01
C LEU A 100 -13.49 -0.45 -14.44
N PHE A 101 -12.41 -1.22 -14.60
CA PHE A 101 -11.98 -1.76 -15.88
C PHE A 101 -12.53 -3.17 -16.18
N GLY A 102 -13.52 -3.64 -15.43
CA GLY A 102 -14.24 -4.90 -15.70
C GLY A 102 -13.43 -6.18 -15.48
N LYS A 103 -12.31 -6.11 -14.75
CA LYS A 103 -11.45 -7.24 -14.39
C LYS A 103 -11.86 -7.90 -13.07
N LEU A 104 -12.68 -7.23 -12.27
CA LEU A 104 -13.15 -7.72 -10.95
C LEU A 104 -14.66 -7.54 -10.80
N ARG A 105 -15.36 -8.51 -10.22
CA ARG A 105 -16.80 -8.40 -9.94
C ARG A 105 -17.07 -7.56 -8.70
N LEU A 106 -18.26 -6.94 -8.62
CA LEU A 106 -18.66 -6.14 -7.46
C LEU A 106 -18.60 -6.92 -6.14
N GLY A 107 -19.09 -8.16 -6.11
CA GLY A 107 -19.04 -8.99 -4.89
C GLY A 107 -17.62 -9.27 -4.42
N GLU A 108 -16.69 -9.44 -5.36
CA GLU A 108 -15.27 -9.65 -5.06
C GLU A 108 -14.60 -8.36 -4.57
N LEU A 109 -14.94 -7.21 -5.16
CA LEU A 109 -14.49 -5.91 -4.67
C LEU A 109 -14.94 -5.67 -3.23
N LEU A 110 -16.23 -5.84 -2.94
CA LEU A 110 -16.78 -5.62 -1.61
C LEU A 110 -16.14 -6.54 -0.57
N GLN A 111 -15.90 -7.80 -0.93
CA GLN A 111 -15.22 -8.75 -0.07
C GLN A 111 -13.77 -8.33 0.22
N THR A 112 -13.03 -7.92 -0.81
CA THR A 112 -11.65 -7.43 -0.68
C THR A 112 -11.60 -6.17 0.20
N LEU A 113 -12.50 -5.20 -0.03
CA LEU A 113 -12.58 -3.99 0.81
C LEU A 113 -12.96 -4.34 2.26
N ALA A 114 -13.91 -5.26 2.48
CA ALA A 114 -14.28 -5.69 3.82
C ALA A 114 -13.09 -6.33 4.56
N ALA A 115 -12.30 -7.16 3.88
CA ALA A 115 -11.09 -7.74 4.45
C ALA A 115 -10.06 -6.66 4.82
N GLN A 116 -9.83 -5.71 3.92
CA GLN A 116 -8.91 -4.59 4.12
C GLN A 116 -9.31 -3.70 5.30
N PHE A 117 -10.58 -3.26 5.36
CA PHE A 117 -11.08 -2.44 6.46
C PHE A 117 -11.01 -3.17 7.80
N THR A 118 -11.38 -4.45 7.84
CA THR A 118 -11.31 -5.26 9.06
C THR A 118 -9.86 -5.39 9.54
N ALA A 119 -8.92 -5.62 8.62
CA ALA A 119 -7.50 -5.68 8.94
C ALA A 119 -6.94 -4.33 9.42
N GLY A 120 -7.26 -3.23 8.75
CA GLY A 120 -6.88 -1.88 9.18
C GLY A 120 -7.41 -1.54 10.57
N TYR A 121 -8.66 -1.91 10.86
CA TYR A 121 -9.27 -1.72 12.17
C TYR A 121 -8.54 -2.48 13.29
N PHE A 122 -8.13 -3.73 13.04
CA PHE A 122 -7.41 -4.53 14.03
C PHE A 122 -5.91 -4.20 14.13
N ALA A 123 -5.34 -3.47 13.18
CA ALA A 123 -3.90 -3.22 13.09
C ALA A 123 -3.32 -2.62 14.38
N PHE A 124 -3.93 -1.56 14.92
CA PHE A 124 -3.45 -0.94 16.16
C PHE A 124 -3.58 -1.89 17.36
N SER A 125 -4.65 -2.69 17.41
CA SER A 125 -4.84 -3.66 18.48
C SER A 125 -3.76 -4.73 18.48
N PHE A 126 -3.34 -5.19 17.30
CA PHE A 126 -2.21 -6.11 17.14
C PHE A 126 -0.89 -5.45 17.52
N ALA A 127 -0.61 -4.25 17.00
CA ALA A 127 0.59 -3.48 17.33
C ALA A 127 0.73 -3.28 18.84
N ARG A 128 -0.33 -2.79 19.49
CA ARG A 128 -0.40 -2.59 20.94
C ARG A 128 -0.19 -3.89 21.71
N THR A 129 -0.78 -4.99 21.26
CA THR A 129 -0.60 -6.29 21.92
C THR A 129 0.85 -6.73 21.88
N ILE A 130 1.54 -6.57 20.74
CA ILE A 130 2.96 -6.89 20.62
C ILE A 130 3.77 -5.98 21.55
N TRP A 131 3.53 -4.66 21.54
CA TRP A 131 4.26 -3.72 22.39
C TRP A 131 4.11 -3.99 23.89
N LEU A 132 2.89 -4.31 24.34
CA LEU A 132 2.62 -4.61 25.75
C LEU A 132 3.16 -5.98 26.18
N ARG A 133 3.13 -6.99 25.30
CA ARG A 133 3.49 -8.37 25.66
C ARG A 133 4.95 -8.73 25.41
N ALA A 134 5.55 -8.22 24.33
CA ALA A 134 6.91 -8.58 23.94
C ALA A 134 7.97 -7.78 24.70
N TYR A 135 7.73 -6.49 24.95
CA TYR A 135 8.77 -5.56 25.42
C TYR A 135 8.61 -5.07 26.85
N SER A 136 7.60 -5.52 27.60
CA SER A 136 7.20 -4.87 28.87
C SER A 136 7.13 -3.35 28.74
N THR A 137 6.70 -2.89 27.55
CA THR A 137 6.68 -1.51 27.04
C THR A 137 7.94 -0.70 27.34
N THR A 138 8.86 -0.62 26.37
CA THR A 138 9.97 0.35 26.45
C THR A 138 9.45 1.79 26.38
N ASP A 139 10.25 2.76 26.84
CA ASP A 139 9.89 4.18 26.81
C ASP A 139 9.51 4.65 25.40
N ALA A 140 10.19 4.12 24.38
CA ALA A 140 9.93 4.44 22.98
C ALA A 140 8.51 4.01 22.54
N HIS A 141 8.12 2.77 22.86
CA HIS A 141 6.79 2.26 22.54
C HIS A 141 5.71 2.91 23.39
N SER A 142 5.99 3.20 24.67
CA SER A 142 5.06 3.93 25.55
C SER A 142 4.71 5.30 24.99
N TYR A 143 5.71 6.04 24.50
CA TYR A 143 5.53 7.36 23.90
C TYR A 143 4.68 7.30 22.62
N VAL A 144 5.04 6.44 21.67
CA VAL A 144 4.29 6.32 20.40
C VAL A 144 2.88 5.79 20.64
N MET A 145 2.71 4.83 21.55
CA MET A 145 1.39 4.35 21.94
C MET A 145 0.52 5.49 22.51
N GLY A 146 1.08 6.32 23.40
CA GLY A 146 0.39 7.50 23.93
C GLY A 146 0.00 8.51 22.83
N LEU A 147 0.87 8.74 21.84
CA LEU A 147 0.55 9.58 20.68
C LEU A 147 -0.63 9.01 19.89
N MET A 148 -0.60 7.71 19.57
CA MET A 148 -1.65 7.05 18.80
C MET A 148 -2.99 7.01 19.55
N GLU A 149 -2.97 6.74 20.86
CA GLU A 149 -4.18 6.71 21.71
C GLU A 149 -4.78 8.12 21.90
N SER A 150 -3.94 9.16 21.91
CA SER A 150 -4.44 10.54 21.94
C SER A 150 -5.14 10.96 20.65
N CYS A 151 -4.84 10.26 19.53
CA CYS A 151 -5.45 10.43 18.21
C CYS A 151 -5.62 11.91 17.82
N GLY A 152 -4.52 12.66 17.87
CA GLY A 152 -4.45 14.05 17.44
C GLY A 152 -3.66 14.16 16.13
N PHE A 153 -4.26 14.78 15.11
CA PHE A 153 -3.62 14.96 13.82
C PHE A 153 -3.85 16.39 13.30
N ASN A 154 -2.77 17.12 13.10
CA ASN A 154 -2.80 18.46 12.54
C ASN A 154 -1.94 18.49 11.27
N HIS A 155 -2.55 18.84 10.15
CA HIS A 155 -1.81 19.12 8.93
C HIS A 155 -0.86 20.32 9.15
N PRO A 156 0.44 20.18 8.89
CA PRO A 156 1.37 21.31 8.98
C PRO A 156 1.14 22.32 7.85
N TYR A 157 0.45 21.91 6.78
CA TYR A 157 0.14 22.74 5.62
C TYR A 157 -1.37 22.83 5.36
N PRO A 158 -1.83 23.81 4.56
CA PRO A 158 -3.23 23.90 4.19
C PRO A 158 -3.75 22.65 3.47
N ILE A 159 -5.02 22.32 3.65
CA ILE A 159 -5.66 21.11 3.11
C ILE A 159 -5.46 20.93 1.60
N TYR A 160 -5.50 22.01 0.81
CA TYR A 160 -5.30 21.94 -0.65
C TYR A 160 -3.90 21.44 -1.04
N TYR A 161 -2.90 21.63 -0.17
CA TYR A 161 -1.56 21.11 -0.38
C TYR A 161 -1.55 19.58 -0.27
N HIS A 162 -2.13 19.04 0.81
CA HIS A 162 -2.28 17.59 1.00
C HIS A 162 -3.13 16.96 -0.11
N LEU A 163 -4.23 17.63 -0.50
CA LEU A 163 -5.06 17.21 -1.63
C LEU A 163 -4.26 17.11 -2.94
N ALA A 164 -3.45 18.12 -3.26
CA ALA A 164 -2.64 18.13 -4.47
C ALA A 164 -1.57 17.02 -4.46
N ILE A 165 -0.92 16.80 -3.31
CA ILE A 165 0.05 15.71 -3.13
C ILE A 165 -0.63 14.35 -3.33
N GLU A 166 -1.79 14.12 -2.73
CA GLU A 166 -2.52 12.87 -2.86
C GLU A 166 -2.96 12.61 -4.31
N LEU A 167 -3.53 13.63 -4.95
CA LEU A 167 -3.99 13.54 -6.33
C LEU A 167 -2.85 13.31 -7.33
N ILE A 168 -1.81 14.15 -7.28
CA ILE A 168 -0.70 14.10 -8.24
C ILE A 168 0.24 12.92 -7.90
N GLY A 169 0.49 12.71 -6.61
CA GLY A 169 1.34 11.64 -6.10
C GLY A 169 0.81 10.27 -6.47
N THR A 170 -0.48 9.99 -6.24
CA THR A 170 -1.06 8.69 -6.63
C THR A 170 -1.12 8.47 -8.14
N PHE A 171 -1.33 9.53 -8.94
CA PHE A 171 -1.18 9.45 -10.40
C PHE A 171 0.24 8.98 -10.77
N ILE A 172 1.27 9.65 -10.24
CA ILE A 172 2.68 9.32 -10.53
C ILE A 172 3.01 7.91 -10.05
N VAL A 173 2.62 7.57 -8.81
CA VAL A 173 2.85 6.25 -8.23
C VAL A 173 2.26 5.16 -9.12
N ARG A 174 0.98 5.27 -9.48
CA ARG A 174 0.34 4.31 -10.38
C ARG A 174 1.02 4.24 -11.74
N HIS A 175 1.41 5.38 -12.31
CA HIS A 175 2.02 5.45 -13.63
C HIS A 175 3.39 4.79 -13.70
N VAL A 176 4.20 4.99 -12.65
CA VAL A 176 5.54 4.43 -12.51
C VAL A 176 5.47 2.93 -12.19
N LEU A 177 4.64 2.54 -11.22
CA LEU A 177 4.57 1.16 -10.75
C LEU A 177 4.15 0.18 -11.85
N THR A 178 3.18 0.53 -12.70
CA THR A 178 2.77 -0.39 -13.79
C THR A 178 3.81 -0.58 -14.87
N ARG A 179 4.64 0.44 -15.13
CA ARG A 179 5.76 0.33 -16.07
C ARG A 179 6.93 -0.44 -15.46
N ALA A 180 7.17 -0.27 -14.16
CA ALA A 180 8.22 -0.98 -13.44
C ALA A 180 7.91 -2.48 -13.26
N THR A 181 6.64 -2.80 -12.98
CA THR A 181 6.19 -4.19 -12.74
C THR A 181 5.79 -4.94 -14.02
N SER A 182 5.87 -4.28 -15.18
CA SER A 182 5.59 -4.88 -16.49
C SER A 182 6.42 -6.14 -16.73
N GLU A 183 5.79 -7.17 -17.28
CA GLU A 183 6.43 -8.46 -17.59
C GLU A 183 7.58 -8.35 -18.60
N ALA A 184 7.61 -7.27 -19.40
CA ALA A 184 8.69 -7.01 -20.34
C ALA A 184 10.00 -6.54 -19.68
N ARG A 185 9.99 -6.27 -18.37
CA ARG A 185 11.17 -5.83 -17.60
C ARG A 185 11.89 -6.99 -16.94
N ASP A 186 13.19 -6.80 -16.71
CA ASP A 186 14.00 -7.72 -15.90
C ASP A 186 13.37 -7.91 -14.51
N SER A 187 13.39 -9.14 -14.03
CA SER A 187 13.07 -9.53 -12.65
C SER A 187 13.56 -8.54 -11.60
N ARG A 188 14.83 -8.09 -11.65
CA ARG A 188 15.38 -7.15 -10.65
C ARG A 188 14.62 -5.83 -10.65
N VAL A 189 14.29 -5.30 -11.84
CA VAL A 189 13.49 -4.08 -11.97
C VAL A 189 12.06 -4.33 -11.49
N ARG A 190 11.48 -5.50 -11.73
CA ARG A 190 10.10 -5.81 -11.31
C ARG A 190 9.93 -5.92 -9.80
N PHE A 191 10.98 -6.28 -9.06
CA PHE A 191 10.90 -6.47 -7.60
C PHE A 191 11.59 -5.36 -6.80
N VAL A 192 12.84 -5.03 -7.12
CA VAL A 192 13.65 -4.11 -6.32
C VAL A 192 13.25 -2.65 -6.54
N PHE A 193 12.96 -2.27 -7.79
CA PHE A 193 12.65 -0.88 -8.10
C PHE A 193 11.33 -0.41 -7.46
N PRO A 194 10.20 -1.15 -7.50
CA PRO A 194 8.98 -0.77 -6.78
C PRO A 194 9.20 -0.55 -5.29
N ALA A 195 9.94 -1.45 -4.63
CA ALA A 195 10.24 -1.32 -3.21
C ALA A 195 11.05 -0.04 -2.92
N LEU A 196 12.09 0.22 -3.71
CA LEU A 196 12.91 1.43 -3.57
C LEU A 196 12.11 2.70 -3.87
N PHE A 197 11.31 2.69 -4.93
CA PHE A 197 10.48 3.82 -5.34
C PHE A 197 9.44 4.16 -4.27
N MET A 198 8.71 3.17 -3.76
CA MET A 198 7.72 3.40 -2.70
C MET A 198 8.38 3.85 -1.39
N ALA A 199 9.54 3.28 -1.02
CA ALA A 199 10.29 3.74 0.14
C ALA A 199 10.70 5.21 -0.01
N ALA A 200 11.16 5.63 -1.19
CA ALA A 200 11.50 7.03 -1.45
C ALA A 200 10.26 7.95 -1.42
N VAL A 201 9.15 7.53 -2.00
CA VAL A 201 7.88 8.28 -2.01
C VAL A 201 7.34 8.48 -0.59
N PHE A 202 7.27 7.42 0.21
CA PHE A 202 6.81 7.52 1.61
C PHE A 202 7.79 8.28 2.50
N THR A 203 9.09 8.08 2.33
CA THR A 203 10.10 8.89 3.05
C THR A 203 9.98 10.38 2.69
N GLY A 204 9.77 10.68 1.41
CA GLY A 204 9.60 12.04 0.91
C GLY A 204 8.33 12.71 1.43
N THR A 205 7.19 12.03 1.40
CA THR A 205 5.92 12.58 1.93
C THR A 205 6.01 12.89 3.41
N VAL A 206 6.58 12.02 4.24
CA VAL A 206 6.75 12.37 5.66
C VAL A 206 7.74 13.52 5.85
N THR A 207 8.81 13.58 5.06
CA THR A 207 9.83 14.63 5.19
C THR A 207 9.33 16.01 4.76
N PHE A 208 8.56 16.09 3.67
CA PHE A 208 8.20 17.36 3.03
C PHE A 208 6.73 17.76 3.19
N VAL A 209 5.85 16.80 3.49
CA VAL A 209 4.40 17.00 3.63
C VAL A 209 3.97 16.80 5.08
N GLY A 210 4.67 15.95 5.83
CA GLY A 210 4.42 15.69 7.25
C GLY A 210 3.40 14.59 7.53
N ASP A 211 2.96 13.85 6.51
CA ASP A 211 2.14 12.63 6.66
C ASP A 211 2.63 11.50 5.73
N GLN A 212 2.20 10.27 6.00
CA GLN A 212 2.57 9.07 5.24
C GLN A 212 1.58 8.74 4.11
N ALA A 213 0.54 9.54 3.91
CA ALA A 213 -0.59 9.12 3.10
C ALA A 213 -0.32 9.34 1.59
N LEU A 214 -0.28 8.21 0.89
CA LEU A 214 -0.53 8.04 -0.54
C LEU A 214 -1.26 6.69 -0.75
N ASP A 215 -2.06 6.31 0.25
CA ASP A 215 -2.93 5.12 0.26
C ASP A 215 -4.11 5.35 1.22
N PRO A 216 -5.38 5.23 0.74
CA PRO A 216 -6.55 5.46 1.58
C PRO A 216 -6.64 4.58 2.81
N LEU A 217 -6.20 3.32 2.73
CA LEU A 217 -6.26 2.37 3.83
C LEU A 217 -5.21 2.67 4.91
N VAL A 218 -4.03 3.10 4.50
CA VAL A 218 -3.00 3.60 5.43
C VAL A 218 -3.52 4.83 6.17
N ALA A 219 -4.07 5.79 5.44
CA ALA A 219 -4.67 6.98 6.04
C ALA A 219 -5.86 6.63 6.95
N SER A 220 -6.69 5.64 6.61
CA SER A 220 -7.76 5.15 7.48
C SER A 220 -7.25 4.51 8.76
N THR A 221 -6.18 3.75 8.67
CA THR A 221 -5.58 3.08 9.82
C THR A 221 -4.96 4.07 10.81
N LEU A 222 -4.41 5.19 10.31
CA LEU A 222 -3.70 6.16 11.14
C LEU A 222 -4.54 7.35 11.59
N PHE A 223 -5.41 7.90 10.72
CA PHE A 223 -5.98 9.23 10.91
C PHE A 223 -7.49 9.25 11.04
N PHE A 224 -8.18 8.15 10.70
CA PHE A 224 -9.64 8.14 10.71
C PHE A 224 -10.19 8.33 12.14
N GLY A 225 -11.00 9.38 12.31
CA GLY A 225 -11.60 9.71 13.61
C GLY A 225 -10.67 10.48 14.56
N CYS A 226 -9.44 10.79 14.16
CA CYS A 226 -8.55 11.64 14.96
C CYS A 226 -8.99 13.10 14.97
N ARG A 227 -8.71 13.78 16.08
CA ARG A 227 -9.01 15.20 16.27
C ARG A 227 -8.12 16.03 15.36
N GLY A 228 -8.68 17.10 14.79
CA GLY A 228 -7.97 18.05 13.92
C GLY A 228 -8.30 17.93 12.43
N LEU A 229 -8.94 16.83 12.02
CA LEU A 229 -9.41 16.64 10.65
C LEU A 229 -10.89 16.21 10.64
N ASN A 230 -11.76 17.04 10.07
CA ASN A 230 -13.17 16.67 9.92
C ASN A 230 -13.35 15.59 8.85
N PHE A 231 -14.49 14.89 8.89
CA PHE A 231 -14.77 13.78 7.98
C PHE A 231 -14.75 14.18 6.50
N GLU A 232 -15.26 15.37 6.16
CA GLU A 232 -15.32 15.85 4.79
C GLU A 232 -13.92 16.05 4.19
N ASN A 233 -13.05 16.76 4.91
CA ASN A 233 -11.67 16.97 4.48
C ASN A 233 -10.89 15.65 4.47
N TYR A 234 -11.14 14.78 5.45
CA TYR A 234 -10.57 13.43 5.48
C TYR A 234 -10.92 12.65 4.20
N MET A 235 -12.21 12.57 3.86
CA MET A 235 -12.65 11.84 2.66
C MET A 235 -12.12 12.48 1.39
N LEU A 236 -12.10 13.80 1.32
CA LEU A 236 -11.62 14.53 0.15
C LEU A 236 -10.12 14.29 -0.09
N VAL A 237 -9.30 14.42 0.95
CA VAL A 237 -7.84 14.30 0.86
C VAL A 237 -7.41 12.84 0.73
N TYR A 238 -7.92 11.94 1.58
CA TYR A 238 -7.35 10.59 1.73
C TYR A 238 -8.12 9.49 1.00
N TRP A 239 -9.31 9.76 0.46
CA TRP A 239 -10.07 8.78 -0.33
C TRP A 239 -10.31 9.26 -1.75
N ILE A 240 -10.89 10.45 -1.92
CA ILE A 240 -11.32 10.95 -3.23
C ILE A 240 -10.12 11.33 -4.08
N ALA A 241 -9.24 12.22 -3.59
CA ALA A 241 -8.04 12.65 -4.32
C ALA A 241 -7.14 11.48 -4.77
N PRO A 242 -6.74 10.53 -3.90
CA PRO A 242 -5.89 9.42 -4.32
C PRO A 242 -6.59 8.46 -5.30
N THR A 243 -7.90 8.25 -5.13
CA THR A 243 -8.68 7.45 -6.09
C THR A 243 -8.72 8.12 -7.46
N ILE A 244 -8.98 9.43 -7.53
CA ILE A 244 -9.00 10.17 -8.80
C ILE A 244 -7.61 10.12 -9.46
N GLY A 245 -6.54 10.38 -8.71
CA GLY A 245 -5.18 10.39 -9.23
C GLY A 245 -4.78 9.04 -9.81
N TRP A 246 -5.02 7.97 -9.05
CA TRP A 246 -4.79 6.60 -9.50
C TRP A 246 -5.60 6.24 -10.75
N MET A 247 -6.92 6.52 -10.75
CA MET A 247 -7.79 6.21 -11.89
C MET A 247 -7.44 7.04 -13.12
N ALA A 248 -7.03 8.29 -12.98
CA ALA A 248 -6.58 9.13 -14.09
C ALA A 248 -5.35 8.51 -14.77
N SER A 249 -4.40 7.96 -14.00
CA SER A 249 -3.26 7.22 -14.59
C SER A 249 -3.70 5.93 -15.28
N ALA A 250 -4.63 5.18 -14.69
CA ALA A 250 -5.13 3.95 -15.30
C ALA A 250 -5.88 4.22 -16.62
N TYR A 251 -6.69 5.28 -16.65
CA TYR A 251 -7.39 5.73 -17.85
C TYR A 251 -6.41 6.17 -18.94
N TRP A 252 -5.38 6.94 -18.57
CA TRP A 252 -4.32 7.33 -19.49
C TRP A 252 -3.68 6.12 -20.19
N ASP A 253 -3.29 5.09 -19.43
CA ASP A 253 -2.71 3.87 -19.99
C ASP A 253 -3.69 3.16 -20.95
N SER A 254 -4.98 3.07 -20.59
CA SER A 254 -5.99 2.40 -21.41
C SER A 254 -6.19 3.04 -22.79
N THR A 255 -6.15 4.37 -22.87
CA THR A 255 -6.28 5.11 -24.14
C THR A 255 -5.05 4.88 -25.04
N GLY A 256 -3.86 4.79 -24.44
CA GLY A 256 -2.61 4.48 -25.14
C GLY A 256 -2.59 3.07 -25.73
N GLU A 257 -3.11 2.08 -25.00
CA GLU A 257 -3.26 0.71 -25.49
C GLU A 257 -4.26 0.62 -26.65
N GLU A 258 -5.40 1.32 -26.55
CA GLU A 258 -6.41 1.32 -27.61
C GLU A 258 -5.86 1.95 -28.91
N SER A 259 -5.12 3.05 -28.79
CA SER A 259 -4.44 3.71 -29.91
C SER A 259 -3.43 2.78 -30.59
N SER A 260 -2.60 2.10 -29.79
CA SER A 260 -1.61 1.12 -30.29
C SER A 260 -2.28 -0.05 -31.02
N LYS A 261 -3.37 -0.60 -30.46
CA LYS A 261 -4.15 -1.67 -31.09
C LYS A 261 -4.79 -1.22 -32.41
N LYS A 262 -5.34 0.00 -32.47
CA LYS A 262 -5.89 0.59 -33.71
C LYS A 262 -4.81 0.79 -34.77
N LYS A 263 -3.61 1.23 -34.39
CA LYS A 263 -2.47 1.41 -35.31
C LYS A 263 -2.00 0.06 -35.88
N ALA A 264 -1.78 -0.94 -35.02
CA ALA A 264 -1.39 -2.29 -35.45
C ALA A 264 -2.45 -2.94 -36.37
N ALA A 265 -3.74 -2.72 -36.09
CA ALA A 265 -4.82 -3.20 -36.95
C ALA A 265 -4.82 -2.50 -38.33
N LYS A 266 -4.49 -1.20 -38.40
CA LYS A 266 -4.34 -0.47 -39.67
C LYS A 266 -3.12 -0.95 -40.45
N GLU A 267 -1.99 -1.17 -39.81
CA GLU A 267 -0.76 -1.69 -40.43
C GLU A 267 -0.98 -3.10 -41.00
N LYS A 268 -1.57 -4.03 -40.24
CA LYS A 268 -1.95 -5.36 -40.74
C LYS A 268 -2.91 -5.30 -41.93
N LYS A 269 -3.86 -4.35 -41.94
CA LYS A 269 -4.76 -4.13 -43.09
C LYS A 269 -4.01 -3.58 -44.30
N ALA A 270 -3.00 -2.72 -44.10
CA ALA A 270 -2.17 -2.18 -45.17
C ALA A 270 -1.23 -3.24 -45.77
N GLU A 271 -0.61 -4.08 -44.94
CA GLU A 271 0.22 -5.21 -45.37
C GLU A 271 -0.58 -6.22 -46.19
N LYS A 272 -1.78 -6.62 -45.71
CA LYS A 272 -2.69 -7.51 -46.49
C LYS A 272 -3.09 -6.91 -47.84
N LYS A 273 -3.24 -5.58 -47.94
CA LYS A 273 -3.52 -4.90 -49.21
C LYS A 273 -2.31 -4.84 -50.14
N ARG A 274 -1.09 -4.79 -49.61
CA ARG A 274 0.16 -4.81 -50.39
C ARG A 274 0.45 -6.22 -50.92
N ALA A 275 0.27 -7.25 -50.10
CA ALA A 275 0.46 -8.64 -50.52
C ALA A 275 -0.45 -9.01 -51.71
N LYS A 276 -1.73 -8.61 -51.67
CA LYS A 276 -2.70 -8.83 -52.77
C LYS A 276 -2.41 -8.08 -54.08
N LYS A 277 -1.49 -7.10 -54.08
CA LYS A 277 -1.11 -6.36 -55.30
C LYS A 277 0.11 -6.95 -56.00
N ASN A 278 0.84 -7.84 -55.32
CA ASN A 278 2.04 -8.47 -55.85
C ASN A 278 1.77 -9.92 -56.34
N GLU A 279 0.53 -10.41 -56.17
CA GLU A 279 -0.02 -11.59 -56.84
C GLU A 279 -0.75 -11.14 -58.11
#